data_AF-A0A1M5XA56-F1
#
_entry.id   AF-A0A1M5XA56-F1
#
_cell.length_a   1.000
_cell.length_b   1.000
_cell.length_c   1.000
_cell.angle_alpha   90.00
_cell.angle_beta   90.00
_cell.angle_gamma   90.00
#
_symmetry.space_group_name_H-M   'P 1'
#
loop_
_entity.id
_entity.type
_entity.pdbx_description
1 polymer ?
#
loop_
_entity_poly.entity_id
_entity_poly.type
_entity_poly.pdbx_seq_one_letter_code
_entity_poly.pdbx_strand_id
1 'polypeptide(L)'
;MKRQQPANTHSMVSKAQRRYIVGYVPNGGDTSTPDIHLKGKWLREAGFETGTQVTVNIAGDCIVLIPDSPQEQALREQLAQLKAALE
;
A
#
# COMPACT_ATOMS: atom_id res chain seq x y z
N MET A 1 27.07 39.32 19.48
CA MET A 1 26.76 37.90 19.74
C MET A 1 25.62 37.47 18.81
N LYS A 2 25.92 36.76 17.72
CA LYS A 2 24.91 36.34 16.73
C LYS A 2 24.24 35.07 17.26
N ARG A 3 22.94 35.15 17.60
CA ARG A 3 22.12 33.96 17.86
C ARG A 3 21.94 33.24 16.53
N GLN A 4 22.56 32.07 16.39
CA GLN A 4 22.28 31.14 15.29
C GLN A 4 20.85 30.61 15.48
N GLN A 5 19.99 30.88 14.51
CA GLN A 5 18.71 30.19 14.36
C GLN A 5 19.00 28.80 13.76
N PRO A 6 18.41 27.70 14.26
CA PRO A 6 18.45 26.44 13.54
C PRO A 6 17.71 26.62 12.20
N ALA A 7 18.31 26.11 11.13
CA ALA A 7 17.69 26.08 9.81
C ALA A 7 16.29 25.46 9.91
N ASN A 8 15.27 26.21 9.48
CA ASN A 8 13.93 25.69 9.26
C ASN A 8 13.99 24.64 8.14
N THR A 9 14.30 23.40 8.50
CA THR A 9 14.14 22.24 7.65
C THR A 9 12.74 21.69 7.88
N HIS A 10 11.75 22.20 7.15
CA HIS A 10 10.46 21.55 6.86
C HIS A 10 9.68 22.52 5.95
N SER A 11 9.11 22.14 4.81
CA SER A 11 8.82 20.83 4.27
C SER A 11 8.62 20.98 2.76
N MET A 12 9.46 20.35 1.95
CA MET A 12 8.93 19.82 0.70
C MET A 12 7.95 18.74 1.13
N VAL A 13 6.68 19.12 1.30
CA VAL A 13 5.60 18.15 1.49
C VAL A 13 5.60 17.34 0.19
N SER A 14 6.30 16.21 0.21
CA SER A 14 6.11 15.19 -0.80
C SER A 14 4.60 14.93 -0.81
N LYS A 15 3.96 15.06 -1.97
CA LYS A 15 2.50 14.87 -2.14
C LYS A 15 2.02 13.44 -1.77
N ALA A 16 2.87 12.64 -1.13
CA ALA A 16 2.73 11.23 -0.85
C ALA A 16 2.17 10.92 0.54
N GLN A 17 2.24 11.82 1.52
CA GLN A 17 1.74 11.53 2.88
C GLN A 17 0.27 11.93 3.04
N ARG A 18 -0.59 10.96 3.39
CA ARG A 18 -2.02 11.16 3.67
C ARG A 18 -2.41 10.50 4.99
N ARG A 19 -3.33 11.13 5.73
CA ARG A 19 -3.87 10.61 7.00
C ARG A 19 -5.24 10.00 6.77
N TYR A 20 -5.42 8.78 7.23
CA TYR A 20 -6.68 8.04 7.17
C TYR A 20 -7.05 7.55 8.56
N ILE A 21 -8.34 7.33 8.80
CA ILE A 21 -8.86 6.68 10.00
C ILE A 21 -9.21 5.25 9.60
N VAL A 22 -8.69 4.27 10.34
CA VAL A 22 -9.06 2.87 10.14
C VAL A 22 -10.51 2.70 10.58
N GLY A 23 -11.33 2.15 9.69
CA GLY A 23 -12.73 1.83 9.97
C GLY A 23 -12.95 0.34 9.76
N TYR A 24 -13.72 -0.29 10.64
CA TYR A 24 -14.13 -1.69 10.47
C TYR A 24 -15.38 -1.72 9.60
N VAL A 25 -15.35 -2.50 8.52
CA VAL A 25 -16.52 -2.70 7.66
C VAL A 25 -17.30 -3.88 8.22
N PRO A 26 -18.56 -3.68 8.66
CA PRO A 26 -19.39 -4.80 9.08
C PRO A 26 -19.76 -5.63 7.84
N ASN A 27 -19.20 -6.83 7.72
CA ASN A 27 -19.65 -7.80 6.73
C ASN A 27 -20.89 -8.50 7.27
N GLY A 28 -22.08 -7.93 7.03
CA GLY A 28 -23.34 -8.50 7.51
C GLY A 28 -23.50 -8.54 9.04
N GLY A 29 -22.77 -7.68 9.77
CA GLY A 29 -22.76 -7.63 11.25
C GLY A 29 -21.49 -8.19 11.89
N ASP A 30 -20.66 -8.89 11.13
CA ASP A 30 -19.33 -9.30 11.58
C ASP A 30 -18.33 -8.16 11.42
N THR A 31 -17.78 -7.70 12.55
CA THR A 31 -16.78 -6.63 12.63
C THR A 31 -15.38 -7.17 12.96
N SER A 32 -15.21 -8.49 12.99
CA SER A 32 -13.94 -9.14 13.34
C SER A 32 -12.85 -8.95 12.27
N THR A 33 -13.23 -8.64 11.03
CA THR A 33 -12.29 -8.45 9.92
C THR A 33 -11.94 -6.96 9.77
N PRO A 34 -10.70 -6.54 10.08
CA PRO A 34 -10.26 -5.18 9.83
C PRO A 34 -10.14 -4.92 8.32
N ASP A 35 -10.59 -3.76 7.87
CA ASP A 35 -10.47 -3.30 6.49
C ASP A 35 -9.78 -1.93 6.45
N ILE A 36 -8.95 -1.70 5.42
CA ILE A 36 -8.29 -0.42 5.20
C ILE A 36 -8.61 0.06 3.78
N HIS A 37 -9.54 1.01 3.69
CA HIS A 37 -9.87 1.65 2.43
C HIS A 37 -8.91 2.79 2.08
N LEU A 38 -8.02 2.55 1.13
CA LEU A 38 -7.27 3.62 0.46
C LEU A 38 -8.05 4.11 -0.77
N LYS A 39 -8.37 5.41 -0.80
CA LYS A 39 -9.10 6.03 -1.93
C LYS A 39 -8.33 7.20 -2.51
N GLY A 40 -8.38 7.33 -3.83
CA GLY A 40 -7.97 8.53 -4.57
C GLY A 40 -7.14 8.24 -5.82
N LYS A 41 -7.12 9.21 -6.74
CA LYS A 41 -6.40 9.13 -8.04
C LYS A 41 -4.89 8.92 -7.88
N TRP A 42 -4.35 9.34 -6.75
CA TRP A 42 -2.93 9.22 -6.40
C TRP A 42 -2.43 7.78 -6.28
N LEU A 43 -3.32 6.81 -6.04
CA LEU A 43 -2.92 5.40 -5.96
C LEU A 43 -2.31 4.93 -7.28
N ARG A 44 -2.89 5.36 -8.42
CA ARG A 44 -2.34 5.08 -9.74
C ARG A 44 -0.96 5.73 -9.92
N GLU A 45 -0.79 6.98 -9.49
CA GLU A 45 0.51 7.67 -9.53
C GLU A 45 1.58 7.00 -8.65
N ALA A 46 1.15 6.31 -7.59
CA ALA A 46 2.01 5.53 -6.71
C ALA A 46 2.21 4.07 -7.15
N GLY A 47 1.72 3.68 -8.33
CA GLY A 47 1.89 2.32 -8.89
C GLY A 47 0.85 1.29 -8.42
N PHE A 48 -0.18 1.71 -7.69
CA PHE A 48 -1.31 0.86 -7.30
C PHE A 48 -2.41 0.94 -8.36
N GLU A 49 -2.24 0.21 -9.47
CA GLU A 49 -3.27 0.13 -10.51
C GLU A 49 -4.39 -0.86 -10.13
N THR A 50 -5.58 -0.65 -10.69
CA THR A 50 -6.71 -1.56 -10.47
C THR A 50 -6.37 -2.97 -10.98
N GLY A 51 -6.59 -3.99 -10.16
CA GLY A 51 -6.27 -5.38 -10.51
C GLY A 51 -4.82 -5.77 -10.25
N THR A 52 -3.95 -4.83 -9.86
CA THR A 52 -2.58 -5.13 -9.44
C THR A 52 -2.60 -5.86 -8.10
N GLN A 53 -1.93 -7.01 -8.02
CA GLN A 53 -1.70 -7.69 -6.74
C GLN A 53 -0.77 -6.85 -5.86
N VAL A 54 -1.08 -6.79 -4.56
CA VAL A 54 -0.29 -6.02 -3.60
C VAL A 54 0.17 -6.94 -2.50
N THR A 55 1.47 -6.94 -2.25
CA THR A 55 2.07 -7.60 -1.11
C THR A 55 1.97 -6.69 0.13
N VAL A 56 1.41 -7.21 1.22
CA VAL A 56 1.27 -6.51 2.50
C VAL A 56 2.30 -7.06 3.48
N ASN A 57 3.27 -6.22 3.86
CA ASN A 57 4.26 -6.58 4.87
C ASN A 57 3.97 -5.85 6.18
N ILE A 58 3.92 -6.61 7.28
CA ILE A 58 3.78 -6.06 8.63
C ILE A 58 5.17 -6.04 9.27
N ALA A 59 5.65 -4.84 9.61
CA ALA A 59 6.95 -4.65 10.24
C ALA A 59 6.77 -3.77 11.48
N GLY A 60 6.73 -4.41 12.66
CA GLY A 60 6.51 -3.71 13.92
C GLY A 60 5.15 -3.02 13.98
N ASP A 61 5.16 -1.69 14.06
CA ASP A 61 4.00 -0.80 14.04
C ASP A 61 3.63 -0.29 12.63
N CYS A 62 4.34 -0.75 11.60
CA CYS A 62 4.17 -0.28 10.22
C CYS A 62 3.53 -1.34 9.32
N ILE A 63 2.62 -0.90 8.45
CA ILE A 63 2.11 -1.67 7.32
C ILE A 63 2.74 -1.12 6.05
N VAL A 64 3.43 -1.97 5.30
CA VAL A 64 4.05 -1.62 4.01
C VAL A 64 3.30 -2.33 2.91
N LEU A 65 2.73 -1.54 2.00
CA LEU A 65 2.03 -2.02 0.81
C LEU A 65 2.98 -1.88 -0.38
N ILE A 66 3.27 -2.99 -1.04
CA ILE A 66 4.16 -3.04 -2.21
C ILE A 66 3.35 -3.62 -3.37
N PRO A 67 3.05 -2.84 -4.43
CA PRO A 67 2.43 -3.39 -5.62
C PRO A 67 3.41 -4.34 -6.30
N ASP A 68 2.95 -5.51 -6.71
CA ASP A 68 3.76 -6.46 -7.46
C ASP A 68 4.13 -5.83 -8.81
N SER A 69 5.39 -6.01 -9.22
CA SER A 69 5.84 -5.58 -10.54
C SER A 69 5.18 -6.40 -11.66
N PRO A 70 5.06 -5.87 -12.88
CA PRO A 70 4.50 -6.61 -14.01
C PRO A 70 5.22 -7.96 -14.27
N GLN A 71 6.52 -8.02 -14.02
CA GLN A 71 7.32 -9.24 -14.16
C GLN A 71 6.95 -10.28 -13.10
N GLU A 72 6.76 -9.85 -11.85
CA GLU A 72 6.32 -10.74 -10.76
C GLU A 72 4.91 -11.28 -11.01
N GLN A 73 4.00 -10.44 -11.50
CA GLN A 73 2.65 -10.87 -11.87
C GLN A 73 2.68 -11.92 -12.97
N ALA A 74 3.42 -11.67 -14.06
CA ALA A 74 3.55 -12.62 -15.17
C ALA A 74 4.16 -13.95 -14.70
N LEU A 75 5.15 -13.91 -13.82
CA LEU A 75 5.76 -15.12 -13.26
C LEU A 75 4.77 -15.92 -12.41
N ARG A 76 3.99 -15.25 -11.55
CA ARG A 76 2.95 -15.90 -10.74
C ARG A 76 1.88 -16.54 -11.61
N GLU A 77 1.46 -15.87 -12.68
CA GLU A 77 0.50 -16.42 -13.65
C GLU A 77 1.05 -17.67 -14.34
N GLN A 78 2.30 -17.64 -14.80
CA GLN A 78 2.94 -18.82 -15.39
C GLN A 78 3.03 -19.99 -14.41
N LEU A 79 3.41 -19.73 -13.16
CA LEU A 79 3.46 -20.75 -12.12
C LEU A 79 2.09 -21.34 -11.81
N ALA A 80 1.04 -20.50 -11.77
CA ALA A 80 -0.33 -20.95 -11.58
C ALA A 80 -0.80 -21.84 -12.75
N GLN A 81 -0.48 -21.46 -13.99
CA GLN A 81 -0.79 -22.25 -15.19
C GLN A 81 -0.07 -23.60 -15.19
N LEU A 82 1.23 -23.62 -14.88
CA LEU A 82 1.99 -24.87 -14.79
C LEU A 82 1.43 -25.81 -13.73
N LYS A 83 1.07 -25.26 -12.57
CA LYS A 83 0.49 -26.04 -11.48
C LYS A 83 -0.85 -26.65 -11.90
N ALA A 84 -1.72 -25.87 -12.54
CA ALA A 84 -3.02 -26.35 -13.02
C ALA A 84 -2.91 -27.38 -14.15
N ALA A 85 -1.82 -27.38 -14.93
CA ALA A 85 -1.58 -28.37 -15.98
C ALA A 85 -0.94 -29.67 -15.45
N LEU A 86 -0.41 -29.66 -14.23
CA LEU A 86 0.14 -30.83 -13.55
C LEU A 86 -0.91 -31.58 -12.72
N GLU A 87 -2.01 -30.90 -12.37
CA GLU A 87 -3.22 -31.51 -11.77
C GLU A 87 -4.12 -32.15 -12.83
#